data_AF-A0A6P0SUL0-F1
#
_entry.id   AF-A0A6P0SUL0-F1
#
_cell.length_a   1.000
_cell.length_b   1.000
_cell.length_c   1.000
_cell.angle_alpha   90.00
_cell.angle_beta   90.00
_cell.angle_gamma   90.00
#
_symmetry.space_group_name_H-M   'P 1'
#
loop_
_entity.id
_entity.type
_entity.pdbx_description
1 polymer ?
#
loop_
_entity_poly.entity_id
_entity_poly.type
_entity_poly.pdbx_seq_one_letter_code
_entity_poly.pdbx_strand_id
1 'polypeptide(L)'
;MRQQLFGIDPKQTTFIQRGFRAGNVQAQQRLEHIGYTFLQGYHAALADDKPDTLALRLNTIEAEWRGFAFEGAAMGLGLLDALTPWQQNRLAKFMAGPGAAHIYMVHVGAGWVLARLPWRRPVYLTQLNCRANAQSKIQN
;
A
#
# COMPACT_ATOMS: atom_id res chain seq x y z
N MET A 1 -18.20 -2.13 6.59
CA MET A 1 -17.52 -2.02 7.89
C MET A 1 -16.01 -1.75 7.80
N ARG A 2 -15.19 -2.52 7.08
CA ARG A 2 -13.71 -2.30 7.00
C ARG A 2 -13.30 -0.89 6.59
N GLN A 3 -13.90 -0.36 5.51
CA GLN A 3 -13.66 1.02 5.07
C GLN A 3 -14.04 2.09 6.11
N GLN A 4 -15.05 1.83 6.96
CA GLN A 4 -15.48 2.79 7.98
C GLN A 4 -14.55 2.81 9.20
N LEU A 5 -13.86 1.69 9.48
CA LEU A 5 -12.95 1.56 10.63
C LEU A 5 -11.51 1.98 10.31
N PHE A 6 -11.07 1.76 9.07
CA PHE A 6 -9.67 1.97 8.67
C PHE A 6 -9.52 2.94 7.49
N GLY A 7 -10.61 3.54 7.01
CA GLY A 7 -10.57 4.54 5.95
C GLY A 7 -9.73 5.74 6.38
N ILE A 8 -8.90 6.24 5.47
CA ILE A 8 -8.21 7.51 5.66
C ILE A 8 -9.08 8.57 5.01
N ASP A 9 -9.48 9.59 5.78
CA ASP A 9 -10.31 10.68 5.27
C ASP A 9 -9.60 11.34 4.06
N PRO A 10 -10.27 11.45 2.90
CA PRO A 10 -9.76 12.18 1.73
C PRO A 10 -9.16 13.55 2.04
N LYS A 11 -9.67 14.26 3.05
CA LYS A 11 -9.14 15.55 3.50
C LYS A 11 -7.66 15.50 3.92
N GLN A 12 -7.14 14.33 4.34
CA GLN A 12 -5.73 14.12 4.71
C GLN A 12 -4.76 14.11 3.52
N THR A 13 -5.27 14.20 2.28
CA THR A 13 -4.45 14.37 1.07
C THR A 13 -4.28 15.82 0.65
N THR A 14 -4.97 16.75 1.30
CA THR A 14 -4.89 18.18 0.98
C THR A 14 -3.61 18.83 1.51
N PHE A 15 -3.07 19.80 0.76
CA PHE A 15 -1.86 20.53 1.15
C PHE A 15 -1.98 21.23 2.50
N ILE A 16 -3.17 21.75 2.79
CA ILE A 16 -3.49 22.44 4.05
C ILE A 16 -3.22 21.54 5.26
N GLN A 17 -3.51 20.23 5.16
CA GLN A 17 -3.26 19.29 6.25
C GLN A 17 -1.82 18.75 6.30
N ARG A 18 -1.03 18.89 5.22
CA ARG A 18 0.37 18.42 5.15
C ARG A 18 1.42 19.50 5.40
N GLY A 19 1.04 20.77 5.53
CA GLY A 19 1.93 21.86 5.94
C GLY A 19 2.88 22.37 4.83
N PHE A 20 2.64 22.03 3.57
CA PHE A 20 3.45 22.53 2.45
C PHE A 20 3.15 24.02 2.17
N ARG A 21 4.20 24.83 1.97
CA ARG A 21 4.05 26.25 1.59
C ARG A 21 3.41 26.37 0.21
N ALA A 22 2.33 27.14 0.11
CA ALA A 22 1.64 27.44 -1.14
C ALA A 22 2.54 28.31 -2.04
N GLY A 23 3.27 27.69 -2.97
CA GLY A 23 4.15 28.39 -3.91
C GLY A 23 3.82 28.12 -5.38
N ASN A 24 3.33 26.92 -5.73
CA ASN A 24 2.97 26.54 -7.10
C ASN A 24 1.63 25.77 -7.11
N VAL A 25 0.59 26.41 -7.64
CA VAL A 25 -0.79 25.87 -7.67
C VAL A 25 -0.90 24.60 -8.52
N GLN A 26 -0.16 24.51 -9.64
CA GLN A 26 -0.17 23.30 -10.48
C GLN A 26 0.50 22.12 -9.77
N ALA A 27 1.62 22.36 -9.08
CA ALA A 27 2.28 21.32 -8.29
C ALA A 27 1.40 20.83 -7.14
N GLN A 28 0.69 21.75 -6.48
CA GLN A 28 -0.30 21.41 -5.45
C GLN A 28 -1.41 20.52 -6.01
N GLN A 29 -2.08 20.95 -7.08
CA GLN A 29 -3.18 20.18 -7.69
C GLN A 29 -2.74 18.77 -8.10
N ARG A 30 -1.54 18.65 -8.68
CA ARG A 30 -0.97 17.36 -9.07
C ARG A 30 -0.75 16.46 -7.86
N LEU A 31 -0.19 16.98 -6.77
CA LEU A 31 0.07 16.20 -5.56
C LEU A 31 -1.21 15.84 -4.80
N GLU A 32 -2.22 16.70 -4.81
CA GLU A 32 -3.56 16.39 -4.30
C GLU A 32 -4.22 15.27 -5.12
N HIS A 33 -4.09 15.33 -6.45
CA HIS A 33 -4.60 14.28 -7.33
C HIS A 33 -3.91 12.92 -7.12
N ILE A 34 -2.58 12.93 -6.93
CA ILE A 34 -1.80 11.76 -6.53
C ILE A 34 -2.34 11.18 -5.22
N GLY A 35 -2.53 12.03 -4.20
CA GLY A 35 -3.05 11.63 -2.90
C GLY A 35 -4.46 11.02 -3.00
N TYR A 36 -5.35 11.65 -3.78
CA TYR A 36 -6.69 11.15 -4.03
C TYR A 36 -6.66 9.77 -4.71
N THR A 37 -5.83 9.60 -5.73
CA THR A 37 -5.70 8.32 -6.45
C THR A 37 -5.15 7.21 -5.56
N PHE A 38 -4.16 7.53 -4.72
CA PHE A 38 -3.67 6.62 -3.69
C PHE A 38 -4.82 6.16 -2.76
N LEU A 39 -5.64 7.10 -2.27
CA LEU A 39 -6.77 6.77 -1.41
C LEU A 39 -7.85 5.96 -2.10
N GLN A 40 -8.09 6.20 -3.39
CA GLN A 40 -9.00 5.37 -4.19
C GLN A 40 -8.55 3.91 -4.17
N GLY A 41 -7.26 3.66 -4.42
CA GLY A 41 -6.69 2.30 -4.38
C GLY A 41 -6.74 1.66 -2.99
N TYR A 42 -6.38 2.43 -1.95
CA TYR A 42 -6.46 1.99 -0.56
C TYR A 42 -7.88 1.59 -0.16
N HIS A 43 -8.87 2.44 -0.45
CA HIS A 43 -10.26 2.15 -0.16
C HIS A 43 -10.78 0.99 -1.00
N ALA A 44 -10.38 0.85 -2.27
CA ALA A 44 -10.74 -0.29 -3.09
C ALA A 44 -10.31 -1.61 -2.44
N ALA A 45 -9.06 -1.70 -1.96
CA ALA A 45 -8.55 -2.89 -1.26
C ALA A 45 -9.26 -3.18 0.07
N LEU A 46 -9.70 -2.15 0.81
CA LEU A 46 -10.48 -2.35 2.03
C LEU A 46 -11.91 -2.86 1.75
N ALA A 47 -12.47 -2.55 0.58
CA ALA A 47 -13.80 -3.01 0.18
C ALA A 47 -13.76 -4.43 -0.42
N ASP A 48 -12.78 -4.72 -1.26
CA ASP A 48 -12.60 -6.00 -1.91
C ASP A 48 -11.11 -6.38 -1.94
N ASP A 49 -10.78 -7.48 -1.26
CA ASP A 49 -9.41 -7.96 -1.10
C ASP A 49 -9.05 -9.12 -2.07
N LYS A 50 -9.96 -9.43 -3.00
CA LYS A 50 -9.68 -10.41 -4.07
C LYS A 50 -8.78 -9.78 -5.13
N PRO A 51 -7.63 -10.39 -5.46
CA PRO A 51 -6.65 -9.77 -6.34
C PRO A 51 -7.19 -9.35 -7.72
N ASP A 52 -7.97 -10.22 -8.37
CA ASP A 52 -8.39 -9.99 -9.76
C ASP A 52 -9.46 -8.90 -9.87
N THR A 53 -10.48 -8.92 -9.00
CA THR A 53 -11.54 -7.91 -8.98
C THR A 53 -11.01 -6.55 -8.54
N LEU A 54 -10.08 -6.53 -7.57
CA LEU A 54 -9.37 -5.33 -7.18
C LEU A 54 -8.59 -4.76 -8.36
N ALA A 55 -7.78 -5.57 -9.05
CA ALA A 55 -6.99 -5.12 -10.18
C ALA A 55 -7.85 -4.58 -11.34
N LEU A 56 -8.98 -5.24 -11.66
CA LEU A 56 -9.93 -4.73 -12.65
C LEU A 56 -10.39 -3.31 -12.31
N ARG A 57 -10.70 -3.05 -11.04
CA ARG A 57 -11.08 -1.72 -10.57
C ARG A 57 -9.92 -0.72 -10.61
N LEU A 58 -8.70 -1.12 -10.25
CA LEU A 58 -7.54 -0.23 -10.33
C LEU A 58 -7.18 0.12 -11.78
N ASN A 59 -7.42 -0.80 -12.72
CA ASN A 59 -7.13 -0.61 -14.14
C ASN A 59 -8.08 0.38 -14.83
N THR A 60 -9.22 0.75 -14.21
CA THR A 60 -10.08 1.82 -14.73
C THR A 60 -9.48 3.22 -14.52
N ILE A 61 -8.45 3.34 -13.68
CA ILE A 61 -7.74 4.60 -13.44
C ILE A 61 -6.79 4.86 -14.62
N GLU A 62 -6.70 6.13 -15.02
CA GLU A 62 -5.80 6.58 -16.08
C GLU A 62 -4.36 6.12 -15.83
N ALA A 63 -3.65 5.76 -16.91
CA ALA A 63 -2.33 5.13 -16.81
C ALA A 63 -1.31 5.98 -16.04
N GLU A 64 -1.38 7.31 -16.16
CA GLU A 64 -0.52 8.25 -15.44
C GLU A 64 -0.64 8.13 -13.92
N TRP A 65 -1.84 7.82 -13.40
CA TRP A 65 -2.13 7.81 -11.97
C TRP A 65 -2.25 6.40 -11.38
N ARG A 66 -2.41 5.39 -12.24
CA ARG A 66 -2.65 4.00 -11.86
C ARG A 66 -1.62 3.45 -10.88
N GLY A 67 -0.34 3.82 -11.02
CA GLY A 67 0.71 3.41 -10.10
C GLY A 67 0.39 3.75 -8.64
N PHE A 68 -0.12 4.95 -8.38
CA PHE A 68 -0.51 5.39 -7.04
C PHE A 68 -1.71 4.61 -6.49
N ALA A 69 -2.64 4.20 -7.36
CA ALA A 69 -3.75 3.36 -6.96
C ALA A 69 -3.26 1.96 -6.54
N PHE A 70 -2.32 1.36 -7.26
CA PHE A 70 -1.70 0.10 -6.88
C PHE A 70 -0.87 0.21 -5.59
N GLU A 71 -0.19 1.34 -5.37
CA GLU A 71 0.49 1.64 -4.10
C GLU A 71 -0.49 1.67 -2.92
N GLY A 72 -1.60 2.42 -3.06
CA GLY A 72 -2.63 2.49 -2.03
C GLY A 72 -3.29 1.14 -1.76
N ALA A 73 -3.59 0.38 -2.81
CA ALA A 73 -4.15 -0.96 -2.70
C ALA A 73 -3.22 -1.91 -1.93
N ALA A 74 -1.92 -1.88 -2.25
CA ALA A 74 -0.91 -2.67 -1.54
C ALA A 74 -0.85 -2.31 -0.04
N MET A 75 -0.94 -1.01 0.30
CA MET A 75 -1.01 -0.59 1.69
C MET A 75 -2.28 -1.13 2.37
N GLY A 76 -3.43 -1.06 1.71
CA GLY A 76 -4.71 -1.56 2.24
C GLY A 76 -4.67 -3.06 2.53
N LEU A 77 -4.18 -3.86 1.58
CA LEU A 77 -4.03 -5.31 1.76
C LEU A 77 -3.02 -5.64 2.86
N GLY A 78 -1.88 -4.96 2.91
CA GLY A 78 -0.88 -5.15 3.96
C GLY A 78 -1.40 -4.77 5.35
N LEU A 79 -2.23 -3.73 5.46
CA LEU A 79 -2.91 -3.37 6.70
C LEU A 79 -3.90 -4.47 7.13
N LEU A 80 -4.71 -5.00 6.20
CA LEU A 80 -5.62 -6.11 6.48
C LEU A 80 -4.86 -7.36 6.95
N ASP A 81 -3.76 -7.70 6.29
CA ASP A 81 -2.89 -8.84 6.69
C ASP A 81 -2.28 -8.62 8.08
N ALA A 82 -2.02 -7.37 8.48
CA ALA A 82 -1.52 -7.05 9.81
C ALA A 82 -2.60 -7.11 10.90
N LEU A 83 -3.83 -6.70 10.59
CA LEU A 83 -4.94 -6.63 11.54
C LEU A 83 -5.72 -7.94 11.66
N THR A 84 -5.64 -8.82 10.65
CA THR A 84 -6.35 -10.11 10.61
C THR A 84 -5.36 -11.27 10.57
N PRO A 85 -4.68 -11.60 11.69
CA PRO A 85 -3.59 -12.58 11.70
C PRO A 85 -4.01 -14.01 11.30
N TRP A 86 -5.30 -14.34 11.23
CA TRP A 86 -5.79 -15.61 10.69
C TRP A 86 -5.76 -15.69 9.15
N GLN A 87 -5.57 -14.57 8.45
CA GLN A 87 -5.49 -14.49 7.00
C GLN A 87 -4.43 -13.46 6.63
N GLN A 88 -3.22 -13.89 6.25
CA GLN A 88 -2.05 -12.99 6.10
C GLN A 88 -1.43 -13.00 4.69
N ASN A 89 -2.15 -13.51 3.69
CA ASN A 89 -1.59 -13.74 2.35
C ASN A 89 -2.19 -12.85 1.26
N ARG A 90 -2.94 -11.79 1.61
CA ARG A 90 -3.61 -10.95 0.60
C ARG A 90 -2.59 -10.17 -0.22
N LEU A 91 -1.66 -9.48 0.45
CA LEU A 91 -0.63 -8.71 -0.22
C LEU A 91 0.29 -9.63 -1.04
N ALA A 92 0.68 -10.78 -0.48
CA ALA A 92 1.51 -11.76 -1.18
C ALA A 92 0.84 -12.30 -2.45
N LYS A 93 -0.46 -12.64 -2.38
CA LYS A 93 -1.24 -13.08 -3.55
C LYS A 93 -1.38 -11.97 -4.58
N PHE A 94 -1.60 -10.74 -4.15
CA PHE A 94 -1.68 -9.59 -5.05
C PHE A 94 -0.35 -9.34 -5.77
N MET A 95 0.77 -9.41 -5.06
CA MET A 95 2.13 -9.29 -5.63
C MET A 95 2.44 -10.39 -6.64
N ALA A 96 2.08 -11.64 -6.33
CA ALA A 96 2.31 -12.79 -7.22
C ALA A 96 1.34 -12.85 -8.41
N GLY A 97 0.24 -12.11 -8.37
CA GLY A 97 -0.76 -12.03 -9.42
C GLY A 97 -0.80 -10.65 -10.07
N PRO A 98 -1.97 -9.98 -10.10
CA PRO A 98 -2.16 -8.79 -10.92
C PRO A 98 -1.38 -7.56 -10.46
N GLY A 99 -0.85 -7.55 -9.23
CA GLY A 99 0.07 -6.51 -8.75
C GLY A 99 1.48 -6.60 -9.35
N ALA A 100 1.85 -7.70 -10.00
CA ALA A 100 3.18 -7.90 -10.58
C ALA A 100 3.55 -6.84 -11.64
N ALA A 101 2.58 -6.39 -12.43
CA ALA A 101 2.80 -5.32 -13.43
C ALA A 101 3.14 -3.96 -12.81
N HIS A 102 2.83 -3.77 -11.51
CA HIS A 102 3.09 -2.56 -10.74
C HIS A 102 3.99 -2.85 -9.53
N ILE A 103 4.84 -3.89 -9.60
CA ILE A 103 5.54 -4.45 -8.43
C ILE A 103 6.33 -3.43 -7.61
N TYR A 104 6.93 -2.43 -8.27
CA TYR A 104 7.66 -1.36 -7.57
C TYR A 104 6.72 -0.54 -6.68
N MET A 105 5.57 -0.09 -7.22
CA MET A 105 4.55 0.64 -6.47
C MET A 105 3.94 -0.21 -5.34
N VAL A 106 3.77 -1.51 -5.58
CA VAL A 106 3.29 -2.44 -4.56
C VAL A 106 4.26 -2.54 -3.38
N HIS A 107 5.58 -2.57 -3.63
CA HIS A 107 6.59 -2.54 -2.57
C HIS A 107 6.60 -1.20 -1.81
N VAL A 108 6.41 -0.07 -2.51
CA VAL A 108 6.27 1.24 -1.84
C VAL A 108 5.08 1.20 -0.87
N GLY A 109 3.92 0.73 -1.32
CA GLY A 109 2.72 0.58 -0.47
C GLY A 109 2.93 -0.36 0.72
N ALA A 110 3.63 -1.48 0.51
CA ALA A 110 4.00 -2.40 1.59
C ALA A 110 4.91 -1.74 2.64
N GLY A 111 5.87 -0.92 2.18
CA GLY A 111 6.75 -0.13 3.05
C GLY A 111 6.00 0.85 3.95
N TRP A 112 4.95 1.49 3.43
CA TRP A 112 4.09 2.37 4.23
C TRP A 112 3.39 1.66 5.39
N VAL A 113 2.96 0.41 5.19
CA VAL A 113 2.37 -0.41 6.28
C VAL A 113 3.41 -0.67 7.36
N LEU A 114 4.63 -1.03 6.98
CA LEU A 114 5.72 -1.27 7.93
C LEU A 114 6.08 0.00 8.73
N ALA A 115 6.11 1.15 8.05
CA ALA A 115 6.40 2.44 8.69
C ALA A 115 5.31 2.85 9.69
N ARG A 116 4.03 2.58 9.38
CA ARG A 116 2.88 2.94 10.23
C ARG A 116 2.59 1.92 11.34
N LEU A 117 3.10 0.70 11.26
CA LEU A 117 2.89 -0.35 12.27
C LEU A 117 4.20 -0.68 13.01
N PRO A 118 4.64 0.20 13.92
CA PRO A 118 5.96 0.10 14.55
C PRO A 118 6.18 -1.19 15.34
N TRP A 119 5.11 -1.83 15.83
CA TRP A 119 5.15 -3.11 16.56
C TRP A 119 5.42 -4.32 15.68
N ARG A 120 5.27 -4.24 14.35
CA ARG A 120 5.63 -5.34 13.44
C ARG A 120 7.11 -5.33 13.06
N ARG A 121 7.81 -4.22 13.25
CA ARG A 121 9.25 -4.08 12.92
C ARG A 121 10.11 -5.18 13.54
N PRO A 122 9.96 -5.57 14.83
CA PRO A 122 10.74 -6.65 15.41
C PRO A 122 10.56 -7.98 14.67
N VAL A 123 9.32 -8.34 14.31
CA VAL A 123 9.01 -9.59 13.58
C VAL A 123 9.73 -9.63 12.23
N TYR A 124 9.71 -8.53 11.48
CA TYR A 124 10.42 -8.44 10.20
C TYR A 124 11.94 -8.50 10.35
N LEU A 125 12.50 -7.80 11.35
CA LEU A 125 13.93 -7.83 11.63
C LEU A 125 14.38 -9.24 12.04
N THR A 126 13.60 -9.95 12.85
CA THR A 126 13.87 -11.35 13.21
C THR A 126 13.84 -12.26 11.98
N GLN A 127 12.87 -12.10 11.07
CA GLN A 127 12.79 -12.89 9.84
C GLN A 127 13.99 -12.65 8.90
N LEU A 128 14.44 -11.40 8.77
CA LEU A 128 15.63 -11.06 7.99
C LEU A 128 16.89 -11.69 8.58
N ASN A 129 17.06 -11.60 9.90
CA ASN A 129 18.19 -12.22 10.61
C ASN A 129 18.18 -13.75 10.45
N CYS A 130 17.01 -14.40 10.55
CA CYS A 130 16.89 -15.85 10.32
C CYS A 130 17.26 -16.24 8.88
N ARG A 131 16.86 -15.45 7.88
CA ARG A 131 17.19 -15.71 6.46
C ARG A 131 18.67 -15.51 6.16
N ALA A 132 19.28 -14.45 6.68
CA ALA A 132 20.72 -14.20 6.54
C ALA A 132 21.55 -15.33 7.17
N ASN A 133 21.17 -15.77 8.38
CA ASN A 133 21.83 -16.89 9.06
C ASN A 133 21.61 -18.24 8.35
N ALA A 134 20.46 -18.44 7.70
CA ALA A 134 20.20 -19.64 6.91
C ALA A 134 21.04 -19.67 5.62
N GLN A 135 21.23 -18.53 4.96
CA GLN A 135 22.09 -18.41 3.77
C GLN A 135 23.57 -18.62 4.10
N SER A 136 24.06 -18.14 5.25
CA SER A 136 25.45 -18.38 5.66
C SER A 136 25.75 -19.85 6.00
N LYS A 137 24.74 -20.62 6.43
CA LYS A 137 24.85 -22.05 6.72
C LYS A 137 24.81 -22.96 5.48
N ILE A 138 24.35 -22.46 4.34
CA ILE A 138 24.31 -23.21 3.07
C ILE A 138 25.64 -23.06 2.31
N GLN A 139 26.46 -22.06 2.65
CA GLN A 139 27.73 -21.74 2.00
C GLN A 139 28.97 -22.31 2.71
N ASN A 140 28.80 -22.99 3.86
CA ASN A 140 29.82 -23.73 4.60
C ASN A 140 29.46 -25.21 4.63
#